data_AF-A0A352KFC5-F1
#
_entry.id   AF-A0A352KFC5-F1
#
_cell.length_a   1.000
_cell.length_b   1.000
_cell.length_c   1.000
_cell.angle_alpha   90.00
_cell.angle_beta   90.00
_cell.angle_gamma   90.00
#
_symmetry.space_group_name_H-M   'P 1'
#
loop_
_entity.id
_entity.type
_entity.pdbx_description
1 polymer ?
#
loop_
_entity_poly.entity_id
_entity_poly.type
_entity_poly.pdbx_seq_one_letter_code
_entity_poly.pdbx_strand_id
1 'polypeptide(L)' 'MGEQRRAATPLTVCGEILIPDPSGALFWPAQAMLIFADLHLEKGSAFAERGVALPPYDSRATLHAMAAVCA' A
#
# COMPACT_ATOMS: atom_id res chain seq x y z
N MET A 1 -12.91 17.89 4.84
CA MET A 1 -12.87 17.99 3.38
C MET A 1 -12.81 16.57 2.86
N GLY A 2 -13.97 15.97 2.60
CA GLY A 2 -14.08 14.53 2.29
C GLY A 2 -13.46 14.28 0.93
N GLU A 3 -12.37 13.53 0.90
CA GLU A 3 -11.78 13.07 -0.34
C GLU A 3 -12.81 12.15 -1.01
N GLN A 4 -13.38 12.61 -2.12
CA GLN A 4 -14.26 11.78 -2.93
C GLN A 4 -13.41 10.63 -3.47
N ARG A 5 -13.45 9.48 -2.80
CA ARG A 5 -12.88 8.24 -3.32
C ARG A 5 -13.50 8.00 -4.68
N ARG A 6 -12.69 8.16 -5.73
CA ARG A 6 -13.06 7.77 -7.08
C ARG A 6 -13.52 6.32 -7.02
N ALA A 7 -14.66 6.01 -7.64
CA ALA A 7 -15.17 4.64 -7.66
C ALA A 7 -14.09 3.71 -8.25
N ALA A 8 -13.63 2.75 -7.45
CA ALA A 8 -12.69 1.75 -7.90
C ALA A 8 -13.35 0.90 -9.00
N THR A 9 -12.66 0.71 -10.12
CA THR A 9 -13.11 -0.23 -11.16
C THR A 9 -12.68 -1.62 -10.73
N PRO A 10 -13.61 -2.55 -10.46
CA PRO A 10 -13.24 -3.91 -10.05
C PRO A 10 -12.47 -4.62 -11.17
N LEU A 11 -11.48 -5.41 -10.78
CA LEU A 11 -10.67 -6.24 -11.66
C LEU A 11 -11.10 -7.69 -11.49
N THR A 12 -11.13 -8.45 -12.59
CA THR A 12 -11.26 -9.91 -12.53
C THR A 12 -9.89 -10.52 -12.75
N VAL A 13 -9.36 -11.22 -11.75
CA VAL A 13 -8.05 -11.89 -11.81
C VAL A 13 -8.25 -13.33 -11.43
N CYS A 14 -7.91 -14.27 -12.32
CA CYS A 14 -8.10 -15.71 -12.08
C CYS A 14 -9.54 -16.11 -11.67
N GLY A 15 -10.56 -15.33 -12.09
CA GLY A 15 -11.97 -15.56 -11.72
C GLY A 15 -12.41 -14.86 -10.44
N GLU A 16 -11.50 -14.23 -9.70
CA GLU A 16 -11.80 -13.49 -8.47
C GLU A 16 -11.98 -12.00 -8.74
N ILE A 17 -12.89 -11.37 -7.99
CA ILE A 17 -13.14 -9.93 -8.04
C ILE A 17 -12.21 -9.24 -7.04
N LEU A 18 -11.34 -8.37 -7.53
CA LEU A 18 -10.41 -7.58 -6.74
C LEU A 18 -10.70 -6.09 -6.91
N ILE A 19 -10.65 -5.33 -5.82
CA ILE A 19 -10.98 -3.90 -5.80
C ILE A 19 -9.67 -3.12 -5.57
N PRO A 20 -9.12 -2.44 -6.59
CA PRO A 20 -7.92 -1.64 -6.43
C PRO A 20 -8.22 -0.35 -5.66
N ASP A 21 -7.31 0.03 -4.77
CA ASP A 21 -7.37 1.30 -4.04
C ASP A 21 -6.23 2.25 -4.48
N PRO A 22 -6.47 3.57 -4.59
CA PRO A 22 -5.44 4.53 -4.95
C PRO A 22 -4.21 4.56 -4.03
N SER A 23 -4.31 4.05 -2.79
CA SER A 23 -3.17 3.88 -1.88
C SER A 23 -2.15 2.82 -2.36
N GLY A 24 -2.51 2.02 -3.37
CA GLY A 24 -1.73 0.85 -3.81
C GLY A 24 -2.15 -0.46 -3.15
N ALA A 25 -3.18 -0.44 -2.30
CA ALA A 25 -3.77 -1.65 -1.74
C ALA A 25 -4.70 -2.34 -2.77
N LEU A 26 -4.83 -3.66 -2.64
CA LEU A 26 -5.78 -4.47 -3.41
C LEU A 26 -6.69 -5.22 -2.44
N PHE A 27 -7.98 -4.90 -2.44
CA PHE A 27 -8.96 -5.56 -1.56
C PHE A 27 -9.58 -6.76 -2.28
N TRP A 28 -9.58 -7.92 -1.62
CA TRP A 28 -10.24 -9.15 -2.05
C TRP A 28 -11.45 -9.43 -1.16
N PRO A 29 -12.68 -9.05 -1.59
CA PRO A 29 -13.87 -9.12 -0.75
C PRO A 29 -14.23 -10.55 -0.33
N ALA A 30 -14.09 -11.52 -1.24
CA ALA A 30 -14.44 -12.92 -0.96
C ALA A 30 -13.60 -13.54 0.18
N GLN A 31 -12.40 -13.00 0.44
CA GLN A 31 -11.51 -13.44 1.51
C GLN A 31 -11.39 -12.44 2.67
N ALA A 32 -12.15 -11.33 2.62
CA ALA A 32 -12.00 -10.20 3.55
C ALA A 32 -10.53 -9.78 3.74
N MET A 33 -9.77 -9.72 2.65
CA MET A 33 -8.31 -9.58 2.69
C MET A 33 -7.86 -8.31 1.99
N LEU A 34 -6.92 -7.59 2.60
CA LEU A 34 -6.22 -6.47 1.98
C LEU A 34 -4.79 -6.90 1.64
N ILE A 35 -4.37 -6.69 0.39
CA ILE A 35 -3.09 -7.14 -0.15
C ILE A 35 -2.23 -5.92 -0.49
N PHE A 36 -0.96 -6.00 -0.10
CA PHE A 36 0.09 -5.05 -0.48
C PHE A 36 1.28 -5.84 -1.03
N ALA A 37 2.01 -5.25 -1.98
CA ALA A 37 3.20 -5.85 -2.58
C ALA A 37 4.37 -4.86 -2.56
N ASP A 38 5.59 -5.38 -2.76
CA ASP A 38 6.81 -4.60 -2.92
C ASP A 38 7.04 -3.54 -1.83
N LEU A 39 6.79 -3.93 -0.58
CA LEU A 39 7.04 -3.08 0.59
C LEU A 39 8.55 -2.98 0.83
N HIS A 40 9.13 -1.86 0.41
CA HIS A 40 10.55 -1.58 0.59
C HIS A 40 10.82 -1.01 1.99
N LEU A 41 10.64 -1.85 3.01
CA LEU A 41 10.98 -1.47 4.37
C LEU A 41 12.50 -1.31 4.50
N GLU A 42 12.92 -0.34 5.33
CA GLU A 42 14.32 -0.01 5.62
C GLU A 42 15.16 0.36 4.40
N LYS A 43 14.54 0.82 3.30
CA LYS A 43 15.26 1.33 2.14
C LYS A 43 16.12 2.53 2.54
N GLY A 44 15.61 3.40 3.41
CA GLY A 44 16.35 4.53 3.96
C GLY A 44 17.64 4.12 4.67
N SER A 45 17.52 3.16 5.60
CA SER A 45 18.66 2.58 6.33
C SER A 45 19.66 1.91 5.39
N ALA A 46 19.19 1.11 4.45
CA ALA A 46 20.05 0.39 3.51
C ALA A 46 20.82 1.33 2.56
N PHE A 47 20.24 2.46 2.16
CA PHE A 47 20.96 3.48 1.38
C PHE A 47 21.91 4.31 2.25
N ALA A 48 21.53 4.61 3.49
CA ALA A 48 22.38 5.32 4.45
C ALA A 48 23.67 4.55 4.77
N GLU A 49 23.60 3.22 4.93
CA GLU A 49 24.78 2.34 5.06
C GLU A 49 25.75 2.43 3.86
N ARG A 50 25.22 2.77 2.68
CA ARG A 50 26.00 2.98 1.44
C ARG A 50 26.39 4.44 1.20
N GLY A 51 26.19 5.32 2.19
CA GLY A 51 26.54 6.73 2.11
C GLY A 51 25.56 7.59 1.29
N VAL A 52 24.39 7.05 0.92
CA VAL A 52 23.33 7.80 0.22
C VAL A 52 22.21 8.10 1.21
N ALA A 53 22.07 9.36 1.61
CA ALA A 53 21.01 9.75 2.52
C ALA A 53 19.66 9.84 1.79
N LEU A 54 18.70 9.00 2.19
CA LEU A 54 17.28 9.16 1.88
C LEU A 54 16.54 9.76 3.08
N PRO A 55 15.31 10.30 2.90
CA PRO A 55 14.49 10.74 4.02
C PRO A 55 14.34 9.63 5.08
N PRO A 56 14.48 9.95 6.38
CA PRO A 56 14.41 8.95 7.44
C PRO A 56 12.97 8.48 7.67
N TYR A 57 12.85 7.31 8.33
CA TYR A 57 11.57 6.70 8.74
C TYR A 57 10.65 6.26 7.59
N ASP A 58 11.22 5.83 6.47
CA ASP A 58 10.49 5.29 5.32
C ASP A 58 9.57 4.13 5.72
N SER A 59 10.06 3.17 6.51
CA SER A 59 9.24 2.06 7.03
C SER A 59 8.02 2.55 7.81
N ARG A 60 8.20 3.50 8.73
CA ARG A 60 7.11 4.04 9.56
C ARG A 60 6.09 4.80 8.72
N ALA A 61 6.55 5.59 7.75
CA ALA A 61 5.67 6.30 6.83
C ALA A 61 4.81 5.31 6.00
N THR A 62 5.43 4.25 5.47
CA THR A 62 4.72 3.19 4.73
C THR A 62 3.68 2.49 5.61
N LEU A 63 4.04 2.09 6.83
CA LEU A 63 3.11 1.43 7.76
C LEU A 63 1.93 2.32 8.15
N HIS A 64 2.15 3.63 8.34
CA HIS A 64 1.04 4.57 8.60
C HIS A 64 0.08 4.69 7.42
N ALA A 65 0.60 4.74 6.18
CA ALA A 65 -0.24 4.78 4.99
C ALA A 65 -1.06 3.49 4.83
N MET A 66 -0.47 2.32 5.11
CA MET A 66 -1.17 1.04 5.11
C MET A 66 -2.27 1.00 6.18
N ALA A 67 -1.97 1.45 7.40
CA ALA A 67 -2.94 1.46 8.49
C ALA A 67 -4.16 2.35 8.19
N ALA A 68 -3.99 3.44 7.44
CA ALA A 68 -5.09 4.34 7.07
C ALA A 68 -6.13 3.70 6.14
N VAL A 69 -5.81 2.59 5.49
CA VAL A 69 -6.70 1.87 4.57
C VAL A 69 -7.14 0.49 5.09
N CYS A 70 -6.61 0.06 6.24
CA CYS A 70 -7.16 -1.06 7.00
C CYS A 70 -8.44 -0.60 7.71
N ALA A 71 -9.55 -1.32 7.51
CA ALA A 71 -10.83 -1.08 8.18
C ALA A 71 -10.99 -1.99 9.40
#